data_AF-A0AAU5XNB4-F1
#
_entry.id   AF-A0AAU5XNB4-F1
#
_cell.length_a   1.000
_cell.length_b   1.000
_cell.length_c   1.000
_cell.angle_alpha   90.00
_cell.angle_beta   90.00
_cell.angle_gamma   90.00
#
_symmetry.space_group_name_H-M   'P 1'
#
loop_
_entity.id
_entity.type
_entity.pdbx_description
1 polymer ?
#
loop_
_entity_poly.entity_id
_entity_poly.type
_entity_poly.pdbx_seq_one_letter_code
_entity_poly.pdbx_strand_id
1 'polypeptide(L)'
;MIDGKLWREACAADERLALASAAEVSFTACGVDFVFGAGSGAPAFELRAPEAAWGNFFQRVPPPWYQSFFGMLMRVPGTEVRGDELVFAQHAHLVRRVLEIGRTLASGEPEPAAGPLPEAHATTGGYTTVRLGGVPHRIFYEESGTGPDVLLLHTAGADSRQFTHLMNDDRLRASRHMVAFDLPWHGRSAPPPGAAPGSYALTTDRYAETVVALADALGLHRPVVVGASMAGEICLELALRHPERFGGVVACEASDKVTGRQVSWARDPRVDQTLFVPEWVDGLMAPHSPAEYRAEVWWGYSQGGHGTFFGDILFYSGDWDATDRVAGIDTGRCPVVMLTGEYDYSCTAEMSRRTAEKIPGATFAVMPRLGHFPHAENPPLFVPYLLDALSLIDDRTERLV
;
A
#
# COMPACT_ATOMS: atom_id res chain seq x y z
N MET A 1 -27.87 4.92 -15.35
CA MET A 1 -28.37 3.57 -15.01
C MET A 1 -27.91 2.63 -16.10
N ILE A 2 -27.05 1.67 -15.77
CA ILE A 2 -26.51 0.69 -16.73
C ILE A 2 -27.63 -0.29 -17.09
N ASP A 3 -27.77 -0.65 -18.36
CA ASP A 3 -28.68 -1.74 -18.76
C ASP A 3 -28.15 -3.07 -18.21
N GLY A 4 -28.86 -3.67 -17.27
CA GLY A 4 -28.47 -4.94 -16.64
C GLY A 4 -28.40 -6.12 -17.62
N LYS A 5 -29.11 -6.08 -18.76
CA LYS A 5 -28.96 -7.08 -19.82
C LYS A 5 -27.62 -6.91 -20.53
N LEU A 6 -27.28 -5.67 -20.92
CA LEU A 6 -26.01 -5.35 -21.57
C LEU A 6 -24.82 -5.73 -20.68
N TRP A 7 -24.93 -5.48 -19.37
CA TRP A 7 -23.87 -5.86 -18.44
C TRP A 7 -23.70 -7.38 -18.32
N ARG A 8 -24.79 -8.17 -18.30
CA ARG A 8 -24.69 -9.64 -18.33
C ARG A 8 -24.00 -10.13 -19.60
N GLU A 9 -24.37 -9.58 -20.74
CA GLU A 9 -23.78 -9.96 -22.03
C GLU A 9 -22.29 -9.62 -22.06
N ALA A 10 -21.89 -8.46 -21.54
CA ALA A 10 -20.48 -8.06 -21.43
C ALA A 10 -19.69 -8.97 -20.48
N CYS A 11 -20.24 -9.33 -19.32
CA CYS A 11 -19.61 -10.26 -18.39
C CYS A 11 -19.47 -11.67 -18.98
N ALA A 12 -20.48 -12.16 -19.71
CA ALA A 12 -20.43 -13.47 -20.37
C ALA A 12 -19.41 -13.54 -21.51
N ALA A 13 -19.09 -12.39 -22.12
CA ALA A 13 -18.08 -12.28 -23.18
C ALA A 13 -16.66 -12.04 -22.64
N ASP A 14 -16.48 -11.75 -21.35
CA ASP A 14 -15.17 -11.46 -20.75
C ASP A 14 -14.38 -12.76 -20.52
N GLU A 15 -13.22 -12.88 -21.18
CA GLU A 15 -12.37 -14.07 -21.11
C GLU A 15 -11.88 -14.38 -19.69
N ARG A 16 -11.66 -13.36 -18.85
CA ARG A 16 -11.17 -13.56 -17.47
C ARG A 16 -12.28 -14.16 -16.59
N LEU A 17 -13.52 -13.74 -16.80
CA LEU A 17 -14.68 -14.33 -16.12
C LEU A 17 -15.03 -15.72 -16.68
N ALA A 18 -14.86 -15.96 -17.98
CA ALA A 18 -15.13 -17.27 -18.61
C ALA A 18 -14.25 -18.41 -18.07
N LEU A 19 -13.02 -18.09 -17.63
CA LEU A 19 -12.11 -19.05 -16.97
C LEU A 19 -12.60 -19.46 -15.58
N ALA A 20 -13.47 -18.67 -14.94
CA ALA A 20 -14.12 -18.99 -13.67
C ALA A 20 -15.46 -19.69 -13.95
N SER A 21 -15.40 -20.99 -14.26
CA SER A 21 -16.48 -21.82 -14.84
C SER A 21 -17.78 -22.01 -14.01
N ALA A 22 -18.05 -21.21 -12.97
CA ALA A 22 -19.18 -21.42 -12.06
C ALA A 22 -19.90 -20.16 -11.53
N ALA A 23 -19.51 -18.93 -11.91
CA ALA A 23 -20.15 -17.72 -11.39
C ALA A 23 -21.25 -17.19 -12.33
N GLU A 24 -22.53 -17.36 -11.97
CA GLU A 24 -23.63 -16.62 -12.60
C GLU A 24 -23.77 -15.24 -11.94
N VAL A 25 -23.77 -14.17 -12.75
CA VAL A 25 -23.89 -12.77 -12.30
C VAL A 25 -25.27 -12.23 -12.68
N SER A 26 -26.00 -11.67 -11.71
CA SER A 26 -27.27 -10.98 -11.96
C SER A 26 -27.25 -9.54 -11.44
N PHE A 27 -28.09 -8.68 -12.03
CA PHE A 27 -28.12 -7.23 -11.80
C PHE A 27 -29.56 -6.74 -11.61
N THR A 28 -29.79 -5.85 -10.64
CA THR A 28 -31.11 -5.24 -10.33
C THR A 28 -31.24 -3.80 -10.85
N ALA A 29 -32.47 -3.26 -10.78
CA ALA A 29 -32.90 -2.05 -11.48
C ALA A 29 -32.65 -0.72 -10.73
N CYS A 30 -31.96 -0.68 -9.58
CA CYS A 30 -31.91 0.50 -8.69
C CYS A 30 -30.49 0.95 -8.27
N GLY A 31 -29.45 0.52 -8.99
CA GLY A 31 -28.11 0.40 -8.39
C GLY A 31 -27.90 -1.05 -7.93
N VAL A 32 -26.65 -1.49 -7.85
CA VAL A 32 -26.33 -2.90 -8.10
C VAL A 32 -26.54 -3.75 -6.86
N ASP A 33 -27.54 -4.62 -6.86
CA ASP A 33 -27.54 -5.82 -6.03
C ASP A 33 -26.87 -6.94 -6.84
N PHE A 34 -25.75 -7.42 -6.35
CA PHE A 34 -25.08 -8.61 -6.89
C PHE A 34 -25.68 -9.82 -6.20
N VAL A 35 -26.00 -10.88 -6.94
CA VAL A 35 -26.48 -12.13 -6.36
C VAL A 35 -25.63 -13.22 -7.02
N PHE A 36 -24.71 -13.80 -6.27
CA PHE A 36 -23.81 -14.87 -6.75
C PHE A 36 -24.47 -16.23 -6.54
N GLY A 37 -24.76 -17.02 -7.58
CA GLY A 37 -25.22 -18.39 -7.38
C GLY A 37 -25.74 -19.08 -8.63
N ALA A 38 -25.49 -20.38 -8.75
CA ALA A 38 -25.99 -21.21 -9.84
C ALA A 38 -27.49 -21.51 -9.68
N GLY A 39 -28.28 -21.28 -10.73
CA GLY A 39 -29.56 -21.94 -11.02
C GLY A 39 -30.62 -22.00 -9.90
N SER A 40 -31.71 -21.23 -10.03
CA SER A 40 -32.95 -21.31 -9.22
C SER A 40 -32.86 -21.21 -7.68
N GLY A 41 -31.66 -21.07 -7.09
CA GLY A 41 -31.42 -20.90 -5.65
C GLY A 41 -31.13 -19.46 -5.22
N ALA A 42 -31.07 -19.24 -3.89
CA ALA A 42 -30.67 -17.97 -3.27
C ALA A 42 -29.15 -17.70 -3.45
N PRO A 43 -28.72 -16.42 -3.48
CA PRO A 43 -27.30 -16.08 -3.62
C PRO A 43 -26.45 -16.58 -2.45
N ALA A 44 -25.19 -16.94 -2.74
CA ALA A 44 -24.13 -17.12 -1.77
C ALA A 44 -23.81 -15.80 -1.05
N PHE A 45 -23.71 -14.68 -1.79
CA PHE A 45 -23.58 -13.35 -1.19
C PHE A 45 -24.14 -12.24 -2.10
N GLU A 46 -24.36 -11.07 -1.50
CA GLU A 46 -24.80 -9.84 -2.16
C GLU A 46 -23.93 -8.64 -1.77
N LEU A 47 -23.58 -7.80 -2.75
CA LEU A 47 -23.01 -6.48 -2.46
C LEU A 47 -24.15 -5.47 -2.40
N ARG A 48 -24.23 -4.70 -1.32
CA ARG A 48 -25.22 -3.64 -1.15
C ARG A 48 -24.54 -2.33 -0.85
N ALA A 49 -25.10 -1.25 -1.39
CA ALA A 49 -24.75 0.13 -1.09
C ALA A 49 -25.93 1.05 -1.40
N PRO A 50 -26.00 2.27 -0.81
CA PRO A 50 -27.00 3.26 -1.20
C PRO A 50 -26.92 3.62 -2.69
N GLU A 51 -28.06 3.96 -3.32
CA GLU A 51 -28.11 4.32 -4.75
C GLU A 51 -27.11 5.44 -5.11
N ALA A 52 -27.02 6.48 -4.26
CA ALA A 52 -26.07 7.57 -4.45
C ALA A 52 -24.60 7.10 -4.42
N ALA A 53 -24.29 6.05 -3.63
CA ALA A 53 -22.96 5.48 -3.56
C ALA A 53 -22.58 4.76 -4.85
N TRP A 54 -23.51 3.99 -5.43
CA TRP A 54 -23.33 3.42 -6.76
C TRP A 54 -23.18 4.49 -7.84
N GLY A 55 -23.96 5.57 -7.74
CA GLY A 55 -23.82 6.74 -8.63
C GLY A 55 -22.41 7.32 -8.63
N ASN A 56 -21.74 7.37 -7.47
CA ASN A 56 -20.34 7.80 -7.36
C ASN A 56 -19.36 6.74 -7.89
N PHE A 57 -19.57 5.46 -7.57
CA PHE A 57 -18.68 4.36 -7.95
C PHE A 57 -18.51 4.20 -9.48
N PHE A 58 -19.60 4.39 -10.22
CA PHE A 58 -19.63 4.25 -11.68
C PHE A 58 -19.27 5.53 -12.44
N GLN A 59 -18.81 6.57 -11.76
CA GLN A 59 -18.20 7.72 -12.45
C GLN A 59 -16.88 7.29 -13.10
N ARG A 60 -16.52 7.96 -14.20
CA ARG A 60 -15.26 7.71 -14.91
C ARG A 60 -14.05 7.90 -14.00
N VAL A 61 -14.09 8.96 -13.21
CA VAL A 61 -13.16 9.24 -12.12
C VAL A 61 -14.00 9.33 -10.85
N PRO A 62 -14.13 8.24 -10.08
CA PRO A 62 -14.91 8.26 -8.86
C PRO A 62 -14.26 9.20 -7.83
N PRO A 63 -15.05 9.85 -6.96
CA PRO A 63 -14.51 10.59 -5.83
C PRO A 63 -13.80 9.63 -4.84
N PRO A 64 -12.95 10.14 -3.94
CA PRO A 64 -12.29 9.33 -2.92
C PRO A 64 -13.26 8.41 -2.16
N TRP A 65 -12.81 7.20 -1.88
CA TRP A 65 -13.55 6.07 -1.28
C TRP A 65 -14.43 5.26 -2.24
N TYR A 66 -14.78 5.81 -3.40
CA TYR A 66 -15.64 5.14 -4.38
C TYR A 66 -14.86 4.49 -5.53
N GLN A 67 -13.53 4.51 -5.49
CA GLN A 67 -12.69 3.88 -6.52
C GLN A 67 -12.76 2.34 -6.50
N SER A 68 -13.08 1.76 -5.34
CA SER A 68 -13.19 0.31 -5.15
C SER A 68 -14.30 -0.03 -4.16
N PHE A 69 -14.85 -1.24 -4.28
CA PHE A 69 -15.88 -1.70 -3.35
C PHE A 69 -15.33 -1.88 -1.93
N PHE A 70 -14.05 -2.24 -1.77
CA PHE A 70 -13.38 -2.26 -0.47
C PHE A 70 -13.27 -0.87 0.17
N GLY A 71 -13.03 0.18 -0.63
CA GLY A 71 -13.07 1.56 -0.15
C GLY A 71 -14.46 1.94 0.35
N MET A 72 -15.50 1.55 -0.39
CA MET A 72 -16.89 1.75 0.03
C MET A 72 -17.23 0.96 1.31
N LEU A 73 -16.86 -0.32 1.40
CA LEU A 73 -17.05 -1.15 2.60
C LEU A 73 -16.41 -0.51 3.84
N MET A 74 -15.25 0.11 3.68
CA MET A 74 -14.52 0.70 4.80
C MET A 74 -15.03 2.09 5.21
N ARG A 75 -15.53 2.90 4.26
CA ARG A 75 -15.76 4.35 4.48
C ARG A 75 -17.15 4.85 4.15
N VAL A 76 -17.97 4.10 3.42
CA VAL A 76 -19.29 4.54 2.95
C VAL A 76 -20.40 3.84 3.74
N PRO A 77 -21.11 4.55 4.63
CA PRO A 77 -22.18 3.96 5.43
C PRO A 77 -23.27 3.30 4.58
N GLY A 78 -23.74 2.14 5.04
CA GLY A 78 -24.74 1.34 4.31
C GLY A 78 -24.15 0.50 3.18
N THR A 79 -22.82 0.49 3.00
CA THR A 79 -22.15 -0.50 2.13
C THR A 79 -21.85 -1.76 2.94
N GLU A 80 -22.26 -2.93 2.42
CA GLU A 80 -22.04 -4.21 3.08
C GLU A 80 -21.99 -5.37 2.09
N VAL A 81 -21.40 -6.49 2.54
CA VAL A 81 -21.57 -7.81 1.92
C VAL A 81 -22.59 -8.57 2.76
N ARG A 82 -23.72 -8.98 2.17
CA ARG A 82 -24.70 -9.85 2.84
C ARG A 82 -24.55 -11.29 2.38
N GLY A 83 -24.56 -12.25 3.30
CA GLY A 83 -24.43 -13.67 2.99
C GLY A 83 -23.08 -14.23 3.42
N ASP A 84 -22.52 -15.13 2.61
CA ASP A 84 -21.26 -15.81 2.91
C ASP A 84 -20.04 -14.94 2.56
N GLU A 85 -19.51 -14.26 3.57
CA GLU A 85 -18.29 -13.44 3.47
C GLU A 85 -17.04 -14.23 3.07
N LEU A 86 -16.96 -15.53 3.40
CA LEU A 86 -15.85 -16.37 2.98
C LEU A 86 -15.89 -16.59 1.48
N VAL A 87 -17.07 -16.87 0.92
CA VAL A 87 -17.25 -17.01 -0.53
C VAL A 87 -16.95 -15.69 -1.24
N PHE A 88 -17.35 -14.54 -0.68
CA PHE A 88 -16.94 -13.23 -1.19
C PHE A 88 -15.42 -13.09 -1.25
N ALA A 89 -14.72 -13.38 -0.14
CA ALA A 89 -13.27 -13.27 -0.09
C ALA A 89 -12.56 -14.21 -1.08
N GLN A 90 -13.05 -15.44 -1.25
CA GLN A 90 -12.52 -16.40 -2.23
C GLN A 90 -12.66 -15.91 -3.69
N HIS A 91 -13.65 -15.05 -3.97
CA HIS A 91 -13.98 -14.62 -5.33
C HIS A 91 -13.83 -13.10 -5.55
N ALA A 92 -13.12 -12.40 -4.67
CA ALA A 92 -12.96 -10.94 -4.74
C ALA A 92 -12.44 -10.43 -6.11
N HIS A 93 -11.56 -11.20 -6.76
CA HIS A 93 -11.06 -10.91 -8.12
C HIS A 93 -12.16 -10.90 -9.18
N LEU A 94 -13.13 -11.81 -9.10
CA LEU A 94 -14.29 -11.82 -9.99
C LEU A 94 -15.20 -10.63 -9.69
N VAL A 95 -15.40 -10.31 -8.41
CA VAL A 95 -16.20 -9.16 -7.98
C VAL A 95 -15.64 -7.86 -8.57
N ARG A 96 -14.33 -7.62 -8.43
CA ARG A 96 -13.68 -6.45 -9.03
C ARG A 96 -13.90 -6.42 -10.53
N ARG A 97 -13.67 -7.54 -11.23
CA ARG A 97 -13.78 -7.57 -12.69
C ARG A 97 -15.20 -7.27 -13.18
N VAL A 98 -16.23 -7.81 -12.52
CA VAL A 98 -17.63 -7.50 -12.85
C VAL A 98 -17.90 -6.00 -12.66
N LEU A 99 -17.45 -5.42 -11.55
CA LEU A 99 -17.60 -4.00 -11.26
C LEU A 99 -16.87 -3.10 -12.26
N GLU A 100 -15.67 -3.49 -12.71
CA GLU A 100 -14.92 -2.79 -13.77
C GLU A 100 -15.70 -2.75 -15.09
N ILE A 101 -16.24 -3.89 -15.52
CA ILE A 101 -17.07 -3.96 -16.74
C ILE A 101 -18.26 -3.00 -16.61
N GLY A 102 -18.92 -2.98 -15.45
CA GLY A 102 -20.01 -2.04 -15.16
C GLY A 102 -19.59 -0.58 -15.28
N ARG A 103 -18.41 -0.23 -14.75
CA ARG A 103 -17.84 1.12 -14.86
C ARG A 103 -17.54 1.51 -16.31
N THR A 104 -16.96 0.59 -17.09
CA THR A 104 -16.71 0.81 -18.52
C THR A 104 -18.01 1.04 -19.28
N LEU A 105 -19.05 0.25 -19.01
CA LEU A 105 -20.38 0.43 -19.63
C LEU A 105 -21.06 1.74 -19.22
N ALA A 106 -20.85 2.19 -17.99
CA ALA A 106 -21.47 3.42 -17.47
C ALA A 106 -20.77 4.69 -17.95
N SER A 107 -19.44 4.66 -18.09
CA SER A 107 -18.62 5.87 -18.16
C SER A 107 -17.53 5.85 -19.24
N GLY A 108 -17.49 4.78 -20.04
CA GLY A 108 -16.45 4.54 -21.03
C GLY A 108 -15.18 3.95 -20.42
N GLU A 109 -14.21 3.65 -21.28
CA GLU A 109 -12.91 3.16 -20.82
C GLU A 109 -12.21 4.19 -19.91
N PRO A 110 -11.44 3.72 -18.91
CA PRO A 110 -10.52 4.58 -18.18
C PRO A 110 -9.65 5.35 -19.17
N GLU A 111 -9.32 6.60 -18.86
CA GLU A 111 -8.26 7.28 -19.60
C GLU A 111 -6.99 6.42 -19.49
N PRO A 112 -6.33 6.07 -20.61
CA PRO A 112 -5.05 5.40 -20.53
C PRO A 112 -4.04 6.36 -19.91
N ALA A 113 -3.78 6.19 -18.62
CA ALA A 113 -2.62 6.79 -17.99
C ALA A 113 -1.42 5.92 -18.39
N ALA A 114 -0.66 6.36 -19.39
CA ALA A 114 0.59 5.71 -19.77
C ALA A 114 1.69 6.14 -18.78
N GLY A 115 2.23 5.16 -18.06
CA GLY A 115 3.46 5.25 -17.29
C GLY A 115 4.60 4.67 -18.13
N PRO A 116 5.57 5.48 -18.60
CA PRO A 116 6.70 4.93 -19.34
C PRO A 116 7.45 3.92 -18.44
N LEU A 117 7.68 2.72 -18.97
CA LEU A 117 8.64 1.79 -18.37
C LEU A 117 10.05 2.30 -18.70
N PRO A 118 10.95 2.43 -17.70
CA PRO A 118 12.31 2.86 -17.96
C PRO A 118 13.05 1.83 -18.84
N GLU A 119 13.72 2.30 -19.90
CA GLU A 119 14.48 1.43 -20.81
C GLU A 119 15.80 0.92 -20.20
N ALA A 120 16.32 1.60 -19.17
CA ALA A 120 17.57 1.28 -18.51
C ALA A 120 17.36 1.13 -17.00
N HIS A 121 17.96 0.08 -16.43
CA HIS A 121 17.96 -0.19 -15.01
C HIS A 121 19.36 0.00 -14.44
N ALA A 122 19.50 0.91 -13.48
CA ALA A 122 20.77 1.24 -12.83
C ALA A 122 20.92 0.63 -11.43
N THR A 123 19.88 -0.05 -10.95
CA THR A 123 19.84 -0.66 -9.63
C THR A 123 20.81 -1.84 -9.54
N THR A 124 21.63 -1.88 -8.49
CA THR A 124 22.45 -3.03 -8.12
C THR A 124 21.93 -3.65 -6.84
N GLY A 125 22.04 -4.97 -6.70
CA GLY A 125 21.50 -5.70 -5.55
C GLY A 125 22.51 -6.63 -4.90
N GLY A 126 22.36 -6.85 -3.60
CA GLY A 126 23.25 -7.67 -2.80
C GLY A 126 22.59 -8.22 -1.54
N TYR A 127 23.36 -9.00 -0.78
CA TYR A 127 22.95 -9.47 0.54
C TYR A 127 23.89 -8.92 1.60
N THR A 128 23.32 -8.54 2.73
CA THR A 128 24.06 -8.29 3.97
C THR A 128 23.52 -9.17 5.09
N THR A 129 24.25 -9.25 6.21
CA THR A 129 23.79 -9.97 7.40
C THR A 129 23.67 -8.99 8.55
N VAL A 130 22.47 -8.89 9.12
CA VAL A 130 22.20 -8.12 10.35
C VAL A 130 21.93 -9.08 11.51
N ARG A 131 22.16 -8.64 12.74
CA ARG A 131 21.82 -9.41 13.95
C ARG A 131 20.67 -8.75 14.68
N LEU A 132 19.55 -9.46 14.78
CA LEU A 132 18.34 -9.00 15.46
C LEU A 132 18.07 -9.93 16.64
N GLY A 133 18.00 -9.40 17.86
CA GLY A 133 17.92 -10.21 19.09
C GLY A 133 19.05 -11.25 19.19
N GLY A 134 20.24 -10.95 18.64
CA GLY A 134 21.38 -11.86 18.56
C GLY A 134 21.34 -12.90 17.43
N VAL A 135 20.22 -13.04 16.72
CA VAL A 135 20.03 -14.00 15.63
C VAL A 135 20.44 -13.40 14.28
N PRO A 136 21.29 -14.07 13.47
CA PRO A 136 21.67 -13.57 12.16
C PRO A 136 20.50 -13.66 11.17
N HIS A 137 20.26 -12.57 10.46
CA HIS A 137 19.27 -12.46 9.38
C HIS A 137 19.99 -12.07 8.09
N ARG A 138 19.77 -12.84 7.03
CA ARG A 138 20.26 -12.49 5.69
C ARG A 138 19.24 -11.56 5.04
N ILE A 139 19.66 -10.32 4.81
CA ILE A 139 18.83 -9.27 4.25
C ILE A 139 19.28 -8.98 2.83
N PHE A 140 18.35 -9.06 1.89
CA PHE A 140 18.54 -8.57 0.54
C PHE A 140 18.33 -7.06 0.51
N TYR A 141 19.18 -6.36 -0.22
CA TYR A 141 19.03 -4.92 -0.50
C TYR A 141 19.37 -4.61 -1.95
N GLU A 142 18.83 -3.49 -2.41
CA GLU A 142 19.11 -2.85 -3.69
C GLU A 142 19.55 -1.43 -3.44
N GLU A 143 20.44 -0.92 -4.28
CA GLU A 143 20.96 0.44 -4.21
C GLU A 143 21.03 1.09 -5.59
N SER A 144 20.97 2.42 -5.61
CA SER A 144 21.09 3.22 -6.83
C SER A 144 21.44 4.68 -6.52
N GLY A 145 22.03 5.36 -7.50
CA GLY A 145 22.33 6.78 -7.39
C GLY A 145 23.54 7.10 -6.51
N THR A 146 23.75 8.38 -6.26
CA THR A 146 24.87 8.92 -5.49
C THR A 146 24.44 10.16 -4.71
N GLY A 147 25.05 10.44 -3.56
CA GLY A 147 24.72 11.61 -2.74
C GLY A 147 24.40 11.21 -1.30
N PRO A 148 23.69 12.06 -0.53
CA PRO A 148 23.21 11.71 0.80
C PRO A 148 22.32 10.46 0.78
N ASP A 149 22.40 9.67 1.84
CA ASP A 149 21.71 8.39 1.94
C ASP A 149 20.19 8.55 2.13
N VAL A 150 19.43 7.74 1.42
CA VAL A 150 17.99 7.58 1.58
C VAL A 150 17.69 6.09 1.76
N LEU A 151 17.03 5.73 2.86
CA LEU A 151 16.61 4.36 3.14
C LEU A 151 15.11 4.21 2.87
N LEU A 152 14.76 3.36 1.90
CA LEU A 152 13.42 3.13 1.38
C LEU A 152 12.81 1.86 1.99
N LEU A 153 11.64 1.97 2.60
CA LEU A 153 10.98 0.89 3.35
C LEU A 153 9.66 0.49 2.70
N HIS A 154 9.53 -0.78 2.32
CA HIS A 154 8.35 -1.29 1.60
C HIS A 154 7.09 -1.39 2.47
N THR A 155 5.95 -1.46 1.81
CA THR A 155 4.63 -1.65 2.45
C THR A 155 4.36 -3.10 2.84
N ALA A 156 3.31 -3.34 3.62
CA ALA A 156 2.96 -4.66 4.17
C ALA A 156 2.84 -5.72 3.07
N GLY A 157 3.46 -6.89 3.24
CA GLY A 157 3.42 -8.01 2.29
C GLY A 157 4.13 -7.76 0.95
N ALA A 158 4.81 -6.63 0.80
CA ALA A 158 5.58 -6.28 -0.38
C ALA A 158 7.09 -6.40 -0.13
N ASP A 159 7.92 -5.85 -1.01
CA ASP A 159 9.38 -5.91 -0.93
C ASP A 159 10.04 -4.75 -1.70
N SER A 160 11.38 -4.74 -1.81
CA SER A 160 12.16 -3.65 -2.40
C SER A 160 11.76 -3.28 -3.82
N ARG A 161 11.11 -4.18 -4.57
CA ARG A 161 10.67 -3.95 -5.96
C ARG A 161 9.65 -2.82 -6.08
N GLN A 162 8.96 -2.45 -4.99
CA GLN A 162 8.09 -1.27 -4.99
C GLN A 162 8.83 0.04 -5.32
N PHE A 163 10.15 0.06 -5.14
CA PHE A 163 10.97 1.25 -5.37
C PHE A 163 11.71 1.24 -6.71
N THR A 164 11.53 0.21 -7.55
CA THR A 164 12.26 0.10 -8.82
C THR A 164 12.15 1.36 -9.67
N HIS A 165 10.98 1.99 -9.77
CA HIS A 165 10.81 3.21 -10.56
C HIS A 165 11.49 4.43 -9.94
N LEU A 166 11.44 4.60 -8.62
CA LEU A 166 12.13 5.71 -7.94
C LEU A 166 13.65 5.56 -8.05
N MET A 167 14.14 4.34 -7.86
CA MET A 167 15.56 3.99 -7.96
C MET A 167 16.11 4.09 -9.39
N ASN A 168 15.24 4.32 -10.38
CA ASN A 168 15.59 4.54 -11.77
C ASN A 168 15.20 5.95 -12.28
N ASP A 169 14.64 6.83 -11.44
CA ASP A 169 14.43 8.24 -11.80
C ASP A 169 15.76 8.99 -11.78
N ASP A 170 16.08 9.66 -12.89
CA ASP A 170 17.37 10.33 -13.08
C ASP A 170 17.61 11.48 -12.09
N ARG A 171 16.55 12.20 -11.67
CA ARG A 171 16.68 13.32 -10.73
C ARG A 171 17.01 12.81 -9.33
N LEU A 172 16.34 11.74 -8.91
CA LEU A 172 16.63 11.09 -7.63
C LEU A 172 18.03 10.48 -7.62
N ARG A 173 18.40 9.73 -8.66
CA ARG A 173 19.74 9.10 -8.75
C ARG A 173 20.88 10.12 -8.78
N ALA A 174 20.67 11.27 -9.41
CA ALA A 174 21.67 12.32 -9.47
C ALA A 174 21.89 13.06 -8.14
N SER A 175 20.95 12.95 -7.19
CA SER A 175 20.96 13.72 -5.95
C SER A 175 20.99 12.88 -4.68
N ARG A 176 20.62 11.59 -4.73
CA ARG A 176 20.53 10.69 -3.58
C ARG A 176 21.18 9.36 -3.87
N HIS A 177 21.87 8.84 -2.85
CA HIS A 177 22.17 7.41 -2.77
C HIS A 177 20.98 6.72 -2.11
N MET A 178 20.19 5.98 -2.89
CA MET A 178 18.98 5.31 -2.42
C MET A 178 19.27 3.84 -2.16
N VAL A 179 18.83 3.36 -1.00
CA VAL A 179 18.89 1.95 -0.60
C VAL A 179 17.48 1.48 -0.27
N ALA A 180 17.02 0.41 -0.91
CA ALA A 180 15.79 -0.30 -0.58
C ALA A 180 16.16 -1.71 -0.09
N PHE A 181 15.37 -2.29 0.82
CA PHE A 181 15.65 -3.63 1.33
C PHE A 181 14.39 -4.43 1.53
N ASP A 182 14.55 -5.75 1.58
CA ASP A 182 13.48 -6.68 1.90
C ASP A 182 13.54 -6.98 3.40
N LEU A 183 12.47 -6.74 4.16
CA LEU A 183 12.39 -7.17 5.55
C LEU A 183 12.63 -8.69 5.67
N PRO A 184 13.05 -9.21 6.83
CA PRO A 184 12.99 -10.65 7.08
C PRO A 184 11.64 -11.22 6.63
N TRP A 185 11.65 -12.36 5.94
CA TRP A 185 10.47 -13.04 5.35
C TRP A 185 9.88 -12.45 4.06
N HIS A 186 10.46 -11.38 3.53
CA HIS A 186 9.96 -10.68 2.34
C HIS A 186 10.89 -10.87 1.16
N GLY A 187 10.33 -10.84 -0.06
CA GLY A 187 11.07 -10.89 -1.31
C GLY A 187 12.19 -11.94 -1.32
N ARG A 188 13.44 -11.45 -1.36
CA ARG A 188 14.67 -12.23 -1.37
C ARG A 188 15.29 -12.43 0.03
N SER A 189 14.78 -11.76 1.05
CA SER A 189 15.16 -11.94 2.46
C SER A 189 14.49 -13.17 3.08
N ALA A 190 15.28 -14.21 3.31
CA ALA A 190 14.78 -15.47 3.86
C ALA A 190 14.39 -15.34 5.36
N PRO A 191 13.51 -16.23 5.87
CA PRO A 191 13.29 -16.40 7.30
C PRO A 191 14.60 -16.65 8.07
N PRO A 192 14.72 -16.23 9.33
CA PRO A 192 15.92 -16.48 10.11
C PRO A 192 16.10 -17.97 10.42
N PRO A 193 17.35 -18.41 10.69
CA PRO A 193 17.62 -19.78 11.10
C PRO A 193 16.78 -20.20 12.31
N GLY A 194 16.16 -21.38 12.22
CA GLY A 194 15.35 -21.96 13.30
C GLY A 194 13.92 -21.43 13.39
N ALA A 195 13.51 -20.51 12.52
CA ALA A 195 12.12 -20.06 12.48
C ALA A 195 11.18 -21.13 11.92
N ALA A 196 10.02 -21.31 12.56
CA ALA A 196 8.99 -22.23 12.08
C ALA A 196 8.30 -21.62 10.84
N PRO A 197 8.09 -22.37 9.75
CA PRO A 197 7.37 -21.85 8.58
C PRO A 197 6.03 -21.21 8.94
N GLY A 198 5.73 -20.03 8.39
CA GLY A 198 4.51 -19.27 8.66
C GLY A 198 4.43 -18.59 10.03
N SER A 199 5.50 -18.59 10.83
CA SER A 199 5.53 -17.96 12.17
C SER A 199 5.85 -16.45 12.16
N TYR A 200 5.83 -15.82 11.00
CA TYR A 200 6.13 -14.39 10.89
C TYR A 200 5.10 -13.54 11.63
N ALA A 201 5.59 -12.63 12.46
CA ALA A 201 4.82 -11.60 13.13
C ALA A 201 5.74 -10.40 13.39
N LEU A 202 5.40 -9.26 12.81
CA LEU A 202 6.13 -8.03 12.97
C LEU A 202 5.67 -7.32 14.25
N THR A 203 6.63 -6.71 14.95
CA THR A 203 6.39 -5.82 16.08
C THR A 203 7.16 -4.53 15.87
N THR A 204 6.76 -3.48 16.57
CA THR A 204 7.42 -2.17 16.56
C THR A 204 8.91 -2.30 16.86
N ASP A 205 9.25 -3.05 17.92
CA ASP A 205 10.64 -3.24 18.34
C ASP A 205 11.47 -3.96 17.28
N ARG A 206 10.92 -5.03 16.68
CA ARG A 206 11.62 -5.80 15.64
C ARG A 206 11.82 -4.98 14.38
N TYR A 207 10.83 -4.18 13.99
CA TYR A 207 10.92 -3.35 12.80
C TYR A 207 11.97 -2.25 13.00
N ALA A 208 11.91 -1.53 14.12
CA ALA A 208 12.90 -0.49 14.45
C ALA A 208 14.32 -1.05 14.56
N GLU A 209 14.50 -2.20 15.25
CA GLU A 209 15.79 -2.88 15.35
C GLU A 209 16.34 -3.25 13.96
N THR A 210 15.47 -3.75 13.07
CA THR A 210 15.86 -4.12 11.70
C THR A 210 16.38 -2.93 10.91
N VAL A 211 15.65 -1.81 10.94
CA VAL A 211 16.03 -0.60 10.18
C VAL A 211 17.36 -0.04 10.69
N VAL A 212 17.52 0.06 12.01
CA VAL A 212 18.76 0.55 12.64
C VAL A 212 19.95 -0.37 12.33
N ALA A 213 19.77 -1.69 12.49
CA ALA A 213 20.83 -2.66 12.25
C ALA A 213 21.24 -2.72 10.76
N LEU A 214 20.30 -2.51 9.85
CA LEU A 214 20.59 -2.45 8.43
C LEU A 214 21.38 -1.18 8.07
N ALA A 215 20.97 -0.02 8.58
CA ALA A 215 21.71 1.22 8.36
C ALA A 215 23.16 1.10 8.86
N ASP A 216 23.38 0.46 10.02
CA ASP A 216 24.72 0.17 10.53
C ASP A 216 25.50 -0.80 9.65
N ALA A 217 24.88 -1.90 9.23
CA ALA A 217 25.54 -2.93 8.44
C ALA A 217 25.96 -2.45 7.04
N LEU A 218 25.22 -1.50 6.47
CA LEU A 218 25.54 -0.88 5.18
C LEU A 218 26.36 0.41 5.32
N GLY A 219 26.63 0.85 6.55
CA GLY A 219 27.42 2.06 6.81
C GLY A 219 26.73 3.36 6.39
N LEU A 220 25.39 3.40 6.41
CA LEU A 220 24.62 4.58 6.01
C LEU A 220 24.80 5.70 7.04
N HIS A 221 25.07 6.91 6.56
CA HIS A 221 25.39 8.06 7.40
C HIS A 221 24.18 8.98 7.55
N ARG A 222 23.44 8.81 8.65
CA ARG A 222 22.20 9.57 8.94
C ARG A 222 21.24 9.60 7.73
N PRO A 223 20.83 8.43 7.22
CA PRO A 223 19.95 8.40 6.05
C PRO A 223 18.62 9.11 6.35
N VAL A 224 18.02 9.71 5.32
CA VAL A 224 16.60 10.06 5.37
C VAL A 224 15.80 8.77 5.17
N VAL A 225 14.87 8.47 6.08
CA VAL A 225 14.03 7.27 5.98
C VAL A 225 12.73 7.63 5.28
N VAL A 226 12.37 6.86 4.25
CA VAL A 226 11.18 7.11 3.44
C VAL A 226 10.38 5.81 3.36
N GLY A 227 9.10 5.87 3.71
CA GLY A 227 8.24 4.68 3.75
C GLY A 227 6.77 5.05 3.72
N ALA A 228 5.94 4.16 3.18
CA ALA A 228 4.49 4.32 3.14
C ALA A 228 3.76 3.29 4.02
N SER A 229 2.55 3.58 4.49
CA SER A 229 1.73 2.63 5.26
C SER A 229 2.45 2.21 6.55
N MET A 230 2.62 0.91 6.81
CA MET A 230 3.44 0.41 7.91
C MET A 230 4.84 1.03 7.96
N ALA A 231 5.44 1.28 6.80
CA ALA A 231 6.76 1.86 6.70
C ALA A 231 6.76 3.36 7.00
N GLY A 232 5.63 4.04 6.83
CA GLY A 232 5.47 5.43 7.26
C GLY A 232 5.25 5.53 8.78
N GLU A 233 4.57 4.56 9.38
CA GLU A 233 4.40 4.49 10.84
C GLU A 233 5.73 4.22 11.56
N ILE A 234 6.53 3.28 11.06
CA ILE A 234 7.85 3.03 11.64
C ILE A 234 8.79 4.23 11.43
N CYS A 235 8.63 5.04 10.37
CA CYS A 235 9.35 6.31 10.25
C CYS A 235 9.08 7.24 11.44
N LEU A 236 7.83 7.36 11.88
CA LEU A 236 7.48 8.15 13.06
C LEU A 236 8.11 7.57 14.34
N GLU A 237 8.13 6.25 14.49
CA GLU A 237 8.77 5.61 15.63
C GLU A 237 10.30 5.80 15.65
N LEU A 238 10.95 5.73 14.50
CA LEU A 238 12.38 5.95 14.36
C LEU A 238 12.74 7.40 14.70
N ALA A 239 11.93 8.37 14.28
CA ALA A 239 12.09 9.77 14.68
C ALA A 239 11.90 9.98 16.20
N LEU A 240 11.05 9.17 16.84
CA LEU A 240 10.84 9.23 18.29
C LEU A 240 11.99 8.58 19.09
N ARG A 241 12.42 7.38 18.70
CA ARG A 241 13.38 6.56 19.48
C ARG A 241 14.84 6.78 19.12
N HIS A 242 15.11 7.15 17.87
CA HIS A 242 16.46 7.22 17.30
C HIS A 242 16.70 8.54 16.54
N PRO A 243 16.30 9.71 17.06
CA PRO A 243 16.38 10.97 16.31
C PRO A 243 17.80 11.37 15.89
N GLU A 244 18.85 10.89 16.58
CA GLU A 244 20.25 11.12 16.19
C GLU A 244 20.75 10.23 15.04
N ARG A 245 20.05 9.13 14.74
CA ARG A 245 20.49 8.12 13.76
C ARG A 245 20.07 8.45 12.34
N PHE A 246 19.12 9.36 12.17
CA PHE A 246 18.51 9.67 10.87
C PHE A 246 18.67 11.16 10.53
N GLY A 247 18.72 11.47 9.25
CA GLY A 247 18.75 12.84 8.74
C GLY A 247 17.36 13.50 8.75
N GLY A 248 16.31 12.67 8.79
CA GLY A 248 14.92 13.06 8.79
C GLY A 248 14.06 11.88 8.33
N VAL A 249 12.74 12.06 8.31
CA VAL A 249 11.80 11.05 7.83
C VAL A 249 10.75 11.64 6.89
N VAL A 250 10.45 10.91 5.83
CA VAL A 250 9.30 11.13 4.96
C VAL A 250 8.30 9.99 5.21
N ALA A 251 7.35 10.26 6.08
CA ALA A 251 6.31 9.31 6.48
C ALA A 251 5.09 9.45 5.57
N CYS A 252 5.03 8.59 4.56
CA CYS A 252 3.90 8.50 3.65
C CYS A 252 2.80 7.66 4.30
N GLU A 253 1.54 8.08 4.17
CA GLU A 253 0.35 7.24 4.34
C GLU A 253 0.31 6.66 5.76
N ALA A 254 0.69 7.52 6.71
CA ALA A 254 0.95 7.21 8.10
C ALA A 254 0.15 8.10 9.05
N SER A 255 -0.22 7.52 10.18
CA SER A 255 -0.81 8.25 11.30
C SER A 255 -0.26 7.69 12.61
N ASP A 256 -0.63 8.30 13.73
CA ASP A 256 -0.28 7.83 15.06
C ASP A 256 -0.92 6.48 15.42
N LYS A 257 -2.01 6.11 14.72
CA LYS A 257 -2.67 4.82 14.85
C LYS A 257 -3.61 4.52 13.68
N VAL A 258 -3.41 3.37 13.02
CA VAL A 258 -4.39 2.77 12.09
C VAL A 258 -5.08 1.58 12.74
N THR A 259 -6.38 1.39 12.45
CA THR A 259 -7.17 0.27 12.97
C THR A 259 -8.02 -0.36 11.86
N GLY A 260 -8.59 -1.54 12.13
CA GLY A 260 -9.52 -2.20 11.22
C GLY A 260 -8.88 -2.85 9.98
N ARG A 261 -7.55 -3.03 9.97
CA ARG A 261 -6.86 -3.72 8.87
C ARG A 261 -6.59 -5.20 9.15
N GLN A 262 -6.71 -5.64 10.40
CA GLN A 262 -6.66 -7.06 10.75
C GLN A 262 -7.96 -7.77 10.32
N VAL A 263 -8.08 -8.10 9.03
CA VAL A 263 -9.21 -8.86 8.49
C VAL A 263 -8.92 -10.37 8.49
N SER A 264 -9.91 -11.18 8.86
CA SER A 264 -9.76 -12.64 8.97
C SER A 264 -9.40 -13.30 7.63
N TRP A 265 -9.93 -12.77 6.52
CA TRP A 265 -9.71 -13.31 5.17
C TRP A 265 -8.25 -13.26 4.74
N ALA A 266 -7.48 -12.26 5.20
CA ALA A 266 -6.06 -12.13 4.87
C ALA A 266 -5.17 -13.20 5.52
N ARG A 267 -5.74 -14.06 6.38
CA ARG A 267 -5.02 -15.18 7.03
C ARG A 267 -5.79 -16.50 7.04
N ASP A 268 -6.99 -16.57 6.47
CA ASP A 268 -7.80 -17.79 6.46
C ASP A 268 -7.18 -18.79 5.46
N PRO A 269 -6.87 -20.03 5.86
CA PRO A 269 -6.26 -21.01 4.96
C PRO A 269 -7.16 -21.46 3.81
N ARG A 270 -8.45 -21.12 3.84
CA ARG A 270 -9.42 -21.39 2.76
C ARG A 270 -9.50 -20.25 1.74
N VAL A 271 -8.80 -19.14 1.98
CA VAL A 271 -8.70 -18.00 1.07
C VAL A 271 -7.30 -17.99 0.48
N ASP A 272 -7.21 -18.03 -0.85
CA ASP A 272 -5.92 -17.90 -1.53
C ASP A 272 -5.40 -16.47 -1.35
N GLN A 273 -4.38 -16.31 -0.51
CA GLN A 273 -3.78 -15.00 -0.23
C GLN A 273 -3.08 -14.41 -1.45
N THR A 274 -2.57 -15.25 -2.36
CA THR A 274 -1.93 -14.80 -3.61
C THR A 274 -2.93 -14.20 -4.60
N LEU A 275 -4.24 -14.40 -4.36
CA LEU A 275 -5.31 -13.73 -5.07
C LEU A 275 -5.97 -12.66 -4.21
N PHE A 276 -6.42 -12.95 -3.00
CA PHE A 276 -7.20 -12.01 -2.20
C PHE A 276 -6.41 -10.75 -1.80
N VAL A 277 -5.15 -10.88 -1.38
CA VAL A 277 -4.34 -9.72 -0.97
C VAL A 277 -4.12 -8.74 -2.12
N PRO A 278 -3.63 -9.15 -3.30
CA PRO A 278 -3.45 -8.22 -4.41
C PRO A 278 -4.77 -7.58 -4.90
N GLU A 279 -5.90 -8.29 -4.76
CA GLU A 279 -7.23 -7.72 -5.03
C GLU A 279 -7.63 -6.63 -4.04
N TRP A 280 -7.32 -6.84 -2.75
CA TRP A 280 -7.63 -5.86 -1.73
C TRP A 280 -6.75 -4.61 -1.87
N VAL A 281 -5.46 -4.78 -2.19
CA VAL A 281 -4.54 -3.64 -2.39
C VAL A 281 -4.81 -2.89 -3.69
N ASP A 282 -5.29 -3.55 -4.75
CA ASP A 282 -5.69 -2.86 -5.98
C ASP A 282 -6.75 -1.79 -5.72
N GLY A 283 -7.64 -2.10 -4.78
CA GLY A 283 -8.68 -1.17 -4.34
C GLY A 283 -8.14 0.11 -3.72
N LEU A 284 -6.95 0.09 -3.12
CA LEU A 284 -6.33 1.22 -2.40
C LEU A 284 -5.64 2.24 -3.33
N MET A 285 -5.38 1.86 -4.58
CA MET A 285 -4.73 2.74 -5.56
C MET A 285 -5.72 3.74 -6.16
N ALA A 286 -5.24 4.94 -6.49
CA ALA A 286 -6.08 5.95 -7.13
C ALA A 286 -6.57 5.51 -8.52
N PRO A 287 -7.75 5.98 -8.97
CA PRO A 287 -8.24 5.76 -10.33
C PRO A 287 -7.41 6.49 -11.40
N HIS A 288 -6.55 7.42 -10.99
CA HIS A 288 -5.64 8.17 -11.85
C HIS A 288 -4.31 7.47 -12.10
N SER A 289 -4.04 6.36 -11.39
CA SER A 289 -2.77 5.67 -11.43
C SER A 289 -2.64 4.88 -12.75
N PRO A 290 -1.49 4.99 -13.46
CA PRO A 290 -1.22 4.24 -14.68
C PRO A 290 -1.48 2.73 -14.56
N ALA A 291 -2.09 2.14 -15.58
CA ALA A 291 -2.57 0.77 -15.54
C ALA A 291 -1.42 -0.25 -15.41
N GLU A 292 -0.28 0.03 -16.01
CA GLU A 292 0.95 -0.75 -15.94
C GLU A 292 1.52 -0.77 -14.51
N TYR A 293 1.63 0.38 -13.86
CA TYR A 293 2.11 0.45 -12.48
C TYR A 293 1.14 -0.21 -11.50
N ARG A 294 -0.17 -0.02 -11.72
CA ARG A 294 -1.19 -0.75 -10.95
C ARG A 294 -1.06 -2.26 -11.11
N ALA A 295 -0.85 -2.74 -12.34
CA ALA A 295 -0.65 -4.16 -12.61
C ALA A 295 0.64 -4.68 -11.96
N GLU A 296 1.72 -3.89 -11.94
CA GLU A 296 2.96 -4.25 -11.24
C GLU A 296 2.79 -4.31 -9.72
N VAL A 297 2.06 -3.36 -9.12
CA VAL A 297 1.70 -3.41 -7.69
C VAL A 297 0.91 -4.69 -7.41
N TRP A 298 -0.15 -4.96 -8.17
CA TRP A 298 -0.94 -6.19 -8.03
C TRP A 298 -0.06 -7.43 -8.16
N TRP A 299 0.83 -7.45 -9.15
CA TRP A 299 1.76 -8.56 -9.39
C TRP A 299 2.71 -8.79 -8.21
N GLY A 300 3.33 -7.73 -7.69
CA GLY A 300 4.23 -7.82 -6.53
C GLY A 300 3.54 -8.45 -5.32
N TYR A 301 2.32 -7.99 -5.02
CA TYR A 301 1.52 -8.52 -3.92
C TYR A 301 1.04 -9.96 -4.12
N SER A 302 0.86 -10.41 -5.36
CA SER A 302 0.52 -11.82 -5.65
C SER A 302 1.66 -12.80 -5.37
N GLN A 303 2.88 -12.29 -5.14
CA GLN A 303 4.09 -13.09 -4.88
C GLN A 303 4.50 -13.14 -3.40
N GLY A 304 3.69 -12.57 -2.51
CA GLY A 304 3.98 -12.56 -1.07
C GLY A 304 4.02 -13.97 -0.46
N GLY A 305 4.86 -14.14 0.57
CA GLY A 305 4.89 -15.36 1.36
C GLY A 305 3.60 -15.58 2.17
N HIS A 306 3.24 -16.85 2.40
CA HIS A 306 2.08 -17.19 3.22
C HIS A 306 2.15 -16.56 4.62
N GLY A 307 1.11 -15.81 4.99
CA GLY A 307 1.01 -15.16 6.29
C GLY A 307 1.88 -13.90 6.44
N THR A 308 2.74 -13.59 5.48
CA THR A 308 3.65 -12.44 5.55
C THR A 308 2.88 -11.12 5.61
N PHE A 309 1.94 -10.88 4.69
CA PHE A 309 1.09 -9.68 4.71
C PHE A 309 0.35 -9.52 6.04
N PHE A 310 -0.30 -10.58 6.54
CA PHE A 310 -1.00 -10.48 7.83
C PHE A 310 -0.03 -10.26 9.01
N GLY A 311 1.16 -10.86 8.96
CA GLY A 311 2.21 -10.67 9.96
C GLY A 311 2.71 -9.23 10.06
N ASP A 312 2.72 -8.49 8.95
CA ASP A 312 2.97 -7.04 8.95
C ASP A 312 1.81 -6.24 9.52
N ILE A 313 0.58 -6.64 9.18
CA ILE A 313 -0.64 -5.98 9.67
C ILE A 313 -0.81 -6.12 11.19
N LEU A 314 -0.21 -7.15 11.81
CA LEU A 314 -0.11 -7.24 13.26
C LEU A 314 0.61 -6.04 13.87
N PHE A 315 1.60 -5.48 13.17
CA PHE A 315 2.23 -4.22 13.54
C PHE A 315 1.35 -3.02 13.14
N TYR A 316 1.06 -2.86 11.85
CA TYR A 316 0.41 -1.66 11.27
C TYR A 316 -0.97 -1.32 11.87
N SER A 317 -1.75 -2.34 12.24
CA SER A 317 -3.10 -2.15 12.78
C SER A 317 -3.30 -2.88 14.11
N GLY A 318 -2.22 -3.05 14.87
CA GLY A 318 -2.21 -3.76 16.15
C GLY A 318 -1.18 -3.21 17.13
N ASP A 319 0.05 -3.67 17.02
CA ASP A 319 1.15 -3.40 17.97
C ASP A 319 1.53 -1.91 18.01
N TRP A 320 1.50 -1.22 16.87
CA TRP A 320 1.84 0.20 16.80
C TRP A 320 0.71 1.08 17.32
N ASP A 321 1.00 1.86 18.36
CA ASP A 321 0.14 2.92 18.86
C ASP A 321 0.99 4.05 19.44
N ALA A 322 1.02 5.18 18.74
CA ALA A 322 1.71 6.38 19.18
C ALA A 322 0.76 7.54 19.48
N THR A 323 -0.54 7.28 19.66
CA THR A 323 -1.58 8.28 19.90
C THR A 323 -1.19 9.33 20.95
N ASP A 324 -0.55 8.87 22.03
CA ASP A 324 -0.14 9.67 23.19
C ASP A 324 1.36 10.03 23.19
N ARG A 325 2.12 9.61 22.18
CA ARG A 325 3.60 9.74 22.16
C ARG A 325 4.14 10.49 20.95
N VAL A 326 3.40 10.60 19.84
CA VAL A 326 3.88 11.31 18.64
C VAL A 326 4.27 12.76 18.92
N ALA A 327 3.62 13.42 19.88
CA ALA A 327 3.97 14.79 20.29
C ALA A 327 5.37 14.92 20.91
N GLY A 328 5.99 13.79 21.30
CA GLY A 328 7.36 13.73 21.80
C GLY A 328 8.44 13.69 20.71
N ILE A 329 8.06 13.63 19.42
CA ILE A 329 9.04 13.67 18.33
C ILE A 329 9.69 15.06 18.28
N ASP A 330 11.02 15.08 18.43
CA ASP A 330 11.82 16.30 18.33
C ASP A 330 12.24 16.55 16.88
N THR A 331 11.44 17.38 16.19
CA THR A 331 11.71 17.75 14.78
C THR A 331 12.94 18.63 14.58
N GLY A 332 13.50 19.16 15.68
CA GLY A 332 14.80 19.82 15.70
C GLY A 332 15.97 18.85 15.74
N ARG A 333 15.75 17.54 15.95
CA ARG A 333 16.80 16.51 15.83
C ARG A 333 16.58 15.61 14.62
N CYS A 334 15.32 15.30 14.32
CA CYS A 334 14.91 14.50 13.18
C CYS A 334 13.70 15.15 12.49
N PRO A 335 13.92 15.94 11.42
CA PRO A 335 12.83 16.55 10.65
C PRO A 335 11.79 15.53 10.17
N VAL A 336 10.50 15.90 10.25
CA VAL A 336 9.39 15.04 9.82
C VAL A 336 8.61 15.72 8.69
N VAL A 337 8.46 15.02 7.58
CA VAL A 337 7.55 15.35 6.49
C VAL A 337 6.55 14.21 6.33
N MET A 338 5.26 14.53 6.38
CA MET A 338 4.17 13.58 6.18
C MET A 338 3.48 13.87 4.86
N LEU A 339 3.30 12.83 4.05
CA LEU A 339 2.60 12.89 2.77
C LEU A 339 1.44 11.90 2.81
N THR A 340 0.32 12.21 2.17
CA THR A 340 -0.79 11.23 2.04
C THR A 340 -1.57 11.44 0.77
N GLY A 341 -1.73 10.37 -0.02
CA GLY A 341 -2.60 10.35 -1.19
C GLY A 341 -4.04 10.73 -0.86
N GLU A 342 -4.64 11.55 -1.72
CA GLU A 342 -6.06 11.94 -1.65
C GLU A 342 -7.02 10.75 -1.62
N TYR A 343 -6.68 9.66 -2.32
CA TYR A 343 -7.52 8.47 -2.46
C TYR A 343 -7.27 7.40 -1.40
N ASP A 344 -6.32 7.60 -0.48
CA ASP A 344 -6.04 6.63 0.57
C ASP A 344 -7.22 6.52 1.55
N TYR A 345 -7.87 5.36 1.55
CA TYR A 345 -8.90 5.02 2.53
C TYR A 345 -8.39 4.14 3.68
N SER A 346 -7.16 3.63 3.63
CA SER A 346 -6.55 2.92 4.76
C SER A 346 -6.12 3.93 5.82
N CYS A 347 -5.23 4.86 5.47
CA CYS A 347 -4.81 5.97 6.30
C CYS A 347 -5.26 7.28 5.64
N THR A 348 -6.43 7.78 6.01
CA THR A 348 -6.98 8.94 5.32
C THR A 348 -6.11 10.18 5.53
N ALA A 349 -6.12 11.09 4.57
CA ALA A 349 -5.46 12.40 4.70
C ALA A 349 -5.85 13.15 5.98
N GLU A 350 -7.06 12.95 6.51
CA GLU A 350 -7.48 13.52 7.79
C GLU A 350 -6.80 12.85 9.00
N MET A 351 -6.58 11.54 8.97
CA MET A 351 -5.81 10.83 10.01
C MET A 351 -4.36 11.33 10.05
N SER A 352 -3.71 11.41 8.89
CA SER A 352 -2.35 11.92 8.76
C SER A 352 -2.24 13.40 9.19
N ARG A 353 -3.19 14.25 8.78
CA ARG A 353 -3.23 15.67 9.19
C ARG A 353 -3.30 15.81 10.70
N ARG A 354 -4.24 15.10 11.36
CA ARG A 354 -4.39 15.15 12.82
C ARG A 354 -3.15 14.65 13.55
N THR A 355 -2.44 13.68 12.96
CA THR A 355 -1.17 13.21 13.50
C THR A 355 -0.08 14.28 13.37
N ALA A 356 0.08 14.88 12.19
CA ALA A 356 1.05 15.93 11.95
C ALA A 356 0.84 17.15 12.86
N GLU A 357 -0.42 17.54 13.11
CA GLU A 357 -0.79 18.63 14.03
C GLU A 357 -0.35 18.37 15.48
N LYS A 358 -0.21 17.10 15.89
CA LYS A 358 0.33 16.74 17.21
C LYS A 358 1.84 16.85 17.30
N ILE A 359 2.56 16.84 16.18
CA ILE A 359 4.03 16.80 16.13
C ILE A 359 4.54 18.23 15.87
N PRO A 360 5.12 18.92 16.88
CA PRO A 360 5.61 20.28 16.69
C PRO A 360 6.67 20.33 15.59
N GLY A 361 6.45 21.15 14.56
CA GLY A 361 7.39 21.35 13.45
C GLY A 361 7.31 20.31 12.32
N ALA A 362 6.42 19.33 12.40
CA ALA A 362 6.15 18.44 11.27
C ALA A 362 5.53 19.22 10.09
N THR A 363 5.79 18.74 8.88
CA THR A 363 5.17 19.26 7.65
C THR A 363 4.18 18.22 7.14
N PHE A 364 3.02 18.65 6.65
CA PHE A 364 2.03 17.75 6.07
C PHE A 364 1.51 18.27 4.73
N ALA A 365 1.39 17.39 3.74
CA ALA A 365 0.74 17.67 2.48
C ALA A 365 -0.12 16.49 2.00
N VAL A 366 -1.28 16.83 1.42
CA VAL A 366 -2.07 15.86 0.65
C VAL A 366 -1.53 15.82 -0.77
N MET A 367 -1.45 14.63 -1.36
CA MET A 367 -1.04 14.44 -2.75
C MET A 367 -2.28 14.14 -3.61
N PRO A 368 -2.81 15.12 -4.35
CA PRO A 368 -3.98 14.92 -5.20
C PRO A 368 -3.75 13.83 -6.24
N ARG A 369 -4.78 13.04 -6.52
CA ARG A 369 -4.76 11.94 -7.50
C ARG A 369 -3.83 10.76 -7.18
N LEU A 370 -3.26 10.69 -5.98
CA LEU A 370 -2.53 9.51 -5.47
C LEU A 370 -3.36 8.76 -4.44
N GLY A 371 -3.20 7.44 -4.39
CA GLY A 371 -3.78 6.52 -3.41
C GLY A 371 -2.76 6.11 -2.34
N HIS A 372 -2.88 4.88 -1.85
CA HIS A 372 -2.09 4.38 -0.71
C HIS A 372 -0.63 4.02 -1.04
N PHE A 373 -0.28 3.84 -2.33
CA PHE A 373 1.04 3.38 -2.74
C PHE A 373 1.73 4.40 -3.65
N PRO A 374 1.82 5.68 -3.28
CA PRO A 374 2.16 6.77 -4.19
C PRO A 374 3.47 6.52 -4.98
N HIS A 375 4.47 5.95 -4.31
CA HIS A 375 5.77 5.61 -4.87
C HIS A 375 5.75 4.51 -5.95
N ALA A 376 4.77 3.60 -5.89
CA ALA A 376 4.68 2.45 -6.77
C ALA A 376 3.50 2.55 -7.76
N GLU A 377 2.38 3.17 -7.37
CA GLU A 377 1.19 3.26 -8.21
C GLU A 377 1.28 4.37 -9.27
N ASN A 378 2.01 5.46 -8.97
CA ASN A 378 2.25 6.54 -9.93
C ASN A 378 3.56 7.30 -9.60
N PRO A 379 4.72 6.64 -9.81
CA PRO A 379 6.03 7.23 -9.54
C PRO A 379 6.23 8.61 -10.19
N PRO A 380 5.89 8.86 -11.48
CA PRO A 380 6.07 10.17 -12.10
C PRO A 380 5.34 11.30 -11.36
N LEU A 381 4.15 11.02 -10.80
CA LEU A 381 3.40 11.99 -10.02
C LEU A 381 3.93 12.13 -8.58
N PHE A 382 4.50 11.08 -8.01
CA PHE A 382 5.07 11.08 -6.65
C PHE A 382 6.45 11.74 -6.55
N VAL A 383 7.35 11.51 -7.52
CA VAL A 383 8.75 11.98 -7.45
C VAL A 383 8.89 13.47 -7.12
N PRO A 384 8.09 14.40 -7.70
CA PRO A 384 8.17 15.81 -7.31
C PRO A 384 7.92 16.05 -5.81
N TYR A 385 6.92 15.38 -5.21
CA TYR A 385 6.65 15.49 -3.77
C TYR A 385 7.80 14.95 -2.93
N LEU A 386 8.41 13.85 -3.37
CA LEU A 386 9.55 13.27 -2.67
C LEU A 386 10.76 14.20 -2.74
N LEU A 387 11.07 14.77 -3.91
CA LEU A 387 12.17 15.74 -4.07
C LEU A 387 11.97 16.98 -3.17
N ASP A 388 10.75 17.52 -3.13
CA ASP A 388 10.42 18.66 -2.26
C ASP A 388 10.57 18.31 -0.77
N ALA A 389 10.10 17.13 -0.36
CA ALA A 389 10.24 16.64 1.02
C ALA A 389 11.71 16.46 1.41
N LEU A 390 12.50 15.86 0.53
CA LEU A 390 13.94 15.65 0.71
C LEU A 390 14.69 16.98 0.80
N SER A 391 14.37 17.96 -0.07
CA SER A 391 14.95 19.31 -0.01
C SER A 391 14.62 20.02 1.31
N LEU A 392 13.38 19.89 1.79
CA LEU A 392 12.97 20.48 3.06
C LEU A 392 13.74 19.88 4.25
N ILE A 393 14.03 18.59 4.21
CA ILE A 393 14.81 17.90 5.25
C ILE A 393 16.28 18.36 5.21
N ASP A 394 16.88 18.48 4.03
CA ASP A 394 18.25 19.00 3.89
C ASP A 394 18.36 20.41 4.47
N ASP A 395 17.48 21.33 4.05
CA ASP A 395 17.46 22.72 4.52
C ASP A 395 17.35 22.84 6.05
N ARG A 396 16.65 21.89 6.68
CA ARG A 396 16.51 21.84 8.15
C ARG A 396 17.74 21.25 8.80
N THR A 397 18.32 20.21 8.21
CA THR A 397 19.52 19.54 8.74
C THR A 397 20.74 20.46 8.69
N GLU A 398 20.90 21.24 7.61
CA GLU A 398 21.97 22.24 7.49
C GLU A 398 21.90 23.34 8.56
N ARG A 399 20.70 23.64 9.10
CA ARG A 399 20.53 24.63 10.18
C ARG A 399 20.83 24.08 11.58
N LEU A 400 20.99 22.76 11.71
CA LEU A 400 21.25 22.07 12.98
C LEU A 400 22.75 21.83 13.22
N VAL A 401 23.57 21.92 12.16
CA VAL A 401 25.03 21.87 12.17
C VAL A 401 25.57 23.30 12.30
#